data_AF-A0A956ICG1-F1
#
_entry.id   AF-A0A956ICG1-F1
#
_cell.length_a   1.000
_cell.length_b   1.000
_cell.length_c   1.000
_cell.angle_alpha   90.00
_cell.angle_beta   90.00
_cell.angle_gamma   90.00
#
_symmetry.space_group_name_H-M   'P 1'
#
loop_
_entity.id
_entity.type
_entity.pdbx_description
1 polymer ?
#
loop_
_entity_poly.entity_id
_entity_poly.type
_entity_poly.pdbx_seq_one_letter_code
_entity_poly.pdbx_strand_id
1 'polypeptide(L)'
;MTKRSLFPLLLALCGLVACGDDDRPGIGRDGGGSGLDGGGSGLDGTVARPDVGPLPDPFDPRNGCGATAIETQQVPGSVLLVFDFSGSMNNDPSGGDGTPTKWDLATGAINDVLSSVPDDLNMGLMLFPDPSASDDCDVVAMPQVAVGPLSTTRSEIASRLSSTPNGGSTPIINASRSAWNHMLSLSAPGQKGIIVVSDGGETCESELSDEMAVHSEARTNNLAYGVTTYAVGLNASNSLLSGLAFYGGTPRTDTCIPDCSANDRICTTDADCTRGATCQSLFPFPVPGAPDIRACQGGTDGECCHYTASSGGFRAEFEAALEEIAQRFLDSCVFDLPRGSDPGSFDAGQVNVGVTFSGEERTVLGRSEDGGVDSWNYTSDAYDSIVIQGPICERLLSGDATVEIVLGCPTILI
;
A
#
# COMPACT_ATOMS: atom_id res chain seq x y z
N MET A 1 -1.01 8.11 -42.89
CA MET A 1 -2.16 7.33 -43.35
C MET A 1 -3.27 7.46 -42.30
N THR A 2 -4.30 8.22 -42.65
CA THR A 2 -5.44 8.60 -41.80
C THR A 2 -6.58 7.57 -41.85
N LYS A 3 -7.10 7.12 -40.71
CA LYS A 3 -8.40 6.44 -40.56
C LYS A 3 -9.04 6.95 -39.26
N ARG A 4 -9.89 7.98 -39.28
CA ARG A 4 -11.35 8.02 -39.54
C ARG A 4 -12.21 7.19 -38.58
N SER A 5 -12.84 7.94 -37.69
CA SER A 5 -14.01 7.70 -36.81
C SER A 5 -15.22 7.09 -37.51
N LEU A 6 -16.05 6.34 -36.75
CA LEU A 6 -17.51 6.24 -36.93
C LEU A 6 -18.18 5.58 -35.69
N PHE A 7 -18.96 6.40 -34.98
CA PHE A 7 -20.03 6.01 -34.04
C PHE A 7 -21.22 5.41 -34.80
N PRO A 8 -22.09 4.63 -34.12
CA PRO A 8 -23.51 4.85 -34.33
C PRO A 8 -24.33 4.99 -33.05
N LEU A 9 -25.23 5.96 -33.16
CA LEU A 9 -26.39 6.31 -32.36
C LEU A 9 -27.51 5.28 -32.58
N LEU A 10 -28.21 4.81 -31.54
CA LEU A 10 -29.54 4.20 -31.67
C LEU A 10 -30.48 4.74 -30.58
N LEU A 11 -31.64 5.22 -31.03
CA LEU A 11 -32.67 5.94 -30.28
C LEU A 11 -34.03 5.31 -30.61
N ALA A 12 -34.81 4.90 -29.59
CA ALA A 12 -36.27 4.67 -29.61
C ALA A 12 -36.70 4.29 -28.17
N LEU A 13 -37.36 5.10 -27.33
CA LEU A 13 -38.64 5.84 -27.34
C LEU A 13 -39.89 5.01 -26.90
N CYS A 14 -40.56 5.56 -25.88
CA CYS A 14 -42.01 5.57 -25.53
C CYS A 14 -42.61 4.61 -24.47
N GLY A 15 -43.21 5.24 -23.44
CA GLY A 15 -44.30 4.71 -22.61
C GLY A 15 -44.67 5.58 -21.39
N LEU A 16 -45.57 6.56 -21.56
CA LEU A 16 -46.28 7.37 -20.53
C LEU A 16 -47.24 6.47 -19.68
N VAL A 17 -47.70 6.78 -18.46
CA VAL A 17 -48.74 7.75 -17.98
C VAL A 17 -48.85 7.49 -16.44
N ALA A 18 -48.98 8.43 -15.48
CA ALA A 18 -50.24 9.06 -15.03
C ALA A 18 -50.02 10.03 -13.86
N CYS A 19 -50.86 11.07 -13.83
CA CYS A 19 -50.93 12.19 -12.87
C CYS A 19 -51.60 11.87 -11.53
N GLY A 20 -51.40 12.76 -10.54
CA GLY A 20 -52.26 12.88 -9.36
C GLY A 20 -51.86 14.04 -8.44
N ASP A 21 -52.24 15.27 -8.79
CA ASP A 21 -52.32 16.42 -7.88
C ASP A 21 -53.65 16.36 -7.11
N ASP A 22 -53.64 16.65 -5.81
CA ASP A 22 -54.84 17.04 -5.06
C ASP A 22 -54.49 18.15 -4.04
N ASP A 23 -54.87 19.36 -4.42
CA ASP A 23 -55.10 20.51 -3.54
C ASP A 23 -56.20 20.20 -2.52
N ARG A 24 -55.97 20.54 -1.24
CA ARG A 24 -57.07 21.01 -0.37
C ARG A 24 -56.63 22.13 0.59
N PRO A 25 -57.35 23.26 0.60
CA PRO A 25 -57.17 24.33 1.57
C PRO A 25 -58.13 24.19 2.77
N GLY A 26 -57.73 24.75 3.92
CA GLY A 26 -58.70 25.46 4.75
C GLY A 26 -58.57 25.39 6.27
N ILE A 27 -58.73 26.60 6.83
CA ILE A 27 -59.45 26.97 8.06
C ILE A 27 -58.65 26.95 9.37
N GLY A 28 -58.43 28.16 9.89
CA GLY A 28 -57.80 28.44 11.18
C GLY A 28 -58.68 28.24 12.40
N ARG A 29 -58.10 28.53 13.57
CA ARG A 29 -58.83 28.92 14.77
C ARG A 29 -57.91 29.60 15.77
N ASP A 30 -58.36 30.79 16.16
CA ASP A 30 -57.92 31.57 17.30
C ASP A 30 -58.16 30.82 18.62
N GLY A 31 -57.34 31.12 19.63
CA GLY A 31 -57.53 30.61 20.98
C GLY A 31 -56.57 31.26 21.97
N GLY A 32 -56.84 32.52 22.32
CA GLY A 32 -56.20 33.18 23.44
C GLY A 32 -56.61 32.55 24.78
N GLY A 33 -55.68 32.55 25.74
CA GLY A 33 -55.91 32.14 27.11
C GLY A 33 -54.91 32.80 28.05
N SER A 34 -55.37 33.88 28.69
CA SER A 34 -54.70 34.57 29.81
C SER A 34 -54.78 33.76 31.11
N GLY A 35 -53.80 33.91 32.00
CA GLY A 35 -53.88 33.48 33.41
C GLY A 35 -52.54 33.06 34.00
N LEU A 36 -51.78 33.96 34.64
CA LEU A 36 -51.75 34.25 36.08
C LEU A 36 -50.67 33.47 36.87
N ASP A 37 -49.69 34.23 37.33
CA ASP A 37 -49.00 34.27 38.63
C ASP A 37 -48.85 33.00 39.48
N GLY A 38 -47.58 32.67 39.76
CA GLY A 38 -47.18 31.75 40.82
C GLY A 38 -45.70 31.90 41.11
N GLY A 39 -45.34 32.90 41.91
CA GLY A 39 -43.98 33.08 42.42
C GLY A 39 -43.53 31.91 43.29
N GLY A 40 -42.31 31.43 43.04
CA GLY A 40 -41.63 30.45 43.86
C GLY A 40 -40.13 30.63 43.73
N SER A 41 -39.55 31.42 44.64
CA SER A 41 -38.10 31.55 44.81
C SER A 41 -37.51 30.19 45.21
N GLY A 42 -36.93 29.49 44.25
CA GLY A 42 -36.07 28.34 44.46
C GLY A 42 -34.72 28.62 43.82
N LEU A 43 -33.75 29.05 44.62
CA LEU A 43 -32.34 29.06 44.22
C LEU A 43 -31.87 27.62 44.16
N ASP A 44 -31.98 27.00 42.98
CA ASP A 44 -31.30 25.76 42.66
C ASP A 44 -30.23 26.06 41.61
N GLY A 45 -28.97 26.00 42.05
CA GLY A 45 -27.77 26.30 41.28
C GLY A 45 -27.46 25.22 40.26
N THR A 46 -28.38 25.01 39.32
CA THR A 46 -28.04 24.36 38.07
C THR A 46 -27.21 25.37 37.27
N VAL A 47 -25.90 25.16 37.26
CA VAL A 47 -25.01 25.76 36.26
C VAL A 47 -25.65 25.40 34.93
N ALA A 48 -26.16 26.39 34.21
CA ALA A 48 -26.58 26.23 32.83
C ALA A 48 -25.39 25.59 32.11
N ARG A 49 -25.52 24.31 31.75
CA ARG A 49 -24.64 23.72 30.75
C ARG A 49 -24.74 24.68 29.56
N PRO A 50 -23.63 25.27 29.10
CA PRO A 50 -23.66 25.96 27.83
C PRO A 50 -24.24 24.95 26.85
N ASP A 51 -25.31 25.32 26.15
CA ASP A 51 -25.67 24.63 24.93
C ASP A 51 -24.39 24.66 24.10
N VAL A 52 -23.70 23.52 24.04
CA VAL A 52 -22.61 23.32 23.10
C VAL A 52 -23.34 23.27 21.77
N GLY A 53 -23.53 24.46 21.18
CA GLY A 53 -24.00 24.57 19.82
C GLY A 53 -23.11 23.73 18.90
N PRO A 54 -23.55 23.50 17.65
CA PRO A 54 -22.72 22.83 16.66
C PRO A 54 -21.29 23.37 16.73
N LEU A 55 -20.30 22.47 16.79
CA LEU A 55 -18.89 22.87 16.80
C LEU A 55 -18.68 23.89 15.68
N PRO A 56 -18.01 25.03 15.95
CA PRO A 56 -17.79 26.04 14.93
C PRO A 56 -17.08 25.40 13.73
N ASP A 57 -17.64 25.57 12.53
CA ASP A 57 -17.03 25.04 11.30
C ASP A 57 -15.64 25.67 11.11
N PRO A 58 -14.54 24.90 11.18
CA PRO A 58 -13.19 25.45 11.06
C PRO A 58 -12.94 26.10 9.69
N PHE A 59 -13.79 25.84 8.70
CA PHE A 59 -13.75 26.45 7.37
C PHE A 59 -14.60 27.73 7.25
N ASP A 60 -15.33 28.14 8.30
CA ASP A 60 -16.05 29.42 8.29
C ASP A 60 -15.04 30.59 8.41
N PRO A 61 -14.95 31.50 7.42
CA PRO A 61 -14.04 32.64 7.45
C PRO A 61 -14.24 33.55 8.67
N ARG A 62 -15.41 33.48 9.33
CA ARG A 62 -15.77 34.27 10.50
C ARG A 62 -15.20 33.74 11.82
N ASN A 63 -14.68 32.50 11.84
CA ASN A 63 -14.16 31.88 13.06
C ASN A 63 -12.78 32.39 13.48
N GLY A 64 -12.18 33.32 12.73
CA GLY A 64 -11.03 34.13 13.17
C GLY A 64 -9.71 33.38 13.32
N CYS A 65 -9.68 32.07 13.06
CA CYS A 65 -8.51 31.21 13.20
C CYS A 65 -7.59 31.18 11.95
N GLY A 66 -7.69 32.17 11.05
CA GLY A 66 -6.75 32.32 9.94
C GLY A 66 -6.98 31.35 8.76
N ALA A 67 -8.20 30.85 8.60
CA ALA A 67 -8.56 29.84 7.60
C ALA A 67 -8.25 30.31 6.17
N THR A 68 -7.10 29.92 5.64
CA THR A 68 -6.87 29.79 4.21
C THR A 68 -6.98 28.31 3.91
N ALA A 69 -8.05 27.90 3.27
CA ALA A 69 -8.16 26.56 2.72
C ALA A 69 -7.12 26.44 1.60
N ILE A 70 -6.19 25.51 1.75
CA ILE A 70 -5.18 25.22 0.75
C ILE A 70 -5.59 23.92 0.07
N GLU A 71 -5.84 23.99 -1.24
CA GLU A 71 -5.95 22.79 -2.07
C GLU A 71 -4.63 22.04 -1.98
N THR A 72 -4.69 20.80 -1.51
CA THR A 72 -3.51 19.94 -1.41
C THR A 72 -3.48 18.93 -2.55
N GLN A 73 -2.28 18.57 -2.98
CA GLN A 73 -2.07 17.57 -4.02
C GLN A 73 -1.82 16.22 -3.35
N GLN A 74 -2.35 15.15 -3.97
CA GLN A 74 -1.98 13.80 -3.60
C GLN A 74 -0.47 13.64 -3.76
N VAL A 75 0.14 13.00 -2.78
CA VAL A 75 1.56 12.72 -2.83
C VAL A 75 1.77 11.33 -3.43
N PRO A 76 2.48 11.21 -4.57
CA PRO A 76 2.82 9.92 -5.12
C PRO A 76 3.67 9.12 -4.13
N GLY A 77 3.34 7.85 -3.97
CA GLY A 77 4.11 6.96 -3.12
C GLY A 77 5.56 6.78 -3.57
N SER A 78 6.38 6.31 -2.64
CA SER A 78 7.79 5.95 -2.86
C SER A 78 7.97 4.44 -2.75
N VAL A 79 8.43 3.84 -3.83
CA VAL A 79 8.60 2.38 -3.93
C VAL A 79 10.01 2.01 -4.35
N LEU A 80 10.61 1.03 -3.67
CA LEU A 80 11.88 0.45 -4.07
C LEU A 80 11.63 -0.97 -4.62
N LEU A 81 11.92 -1.17 -5.90
CA LEU A 81 11.93 -2.49 -6.51
C LEU A 81 13.20 -3.24 -6.08
N VAL A 82 13.04 -4.28 -5.29
CA VAL A 82 14.10 -5.17 -4.80
C VAL A 82 14.05 -6.43 -5.64
N PHE A 83 14.95 -6.54 -6.62
CA PHE A 83 14.79 -7.49 -7.72
C PHE A 83 15.95 -8.48 -7.79
N ASP A 84 15.57 -9.74 -7.86
CA ASP A 84 16.47 -10.89 -7.91
C ASP A 84 17.29 -10.92 -9.21
N PHE A 85 18.61 -10.97 -9.02
CA PHE A 85 19.67 -11.04 -10.00
C PHE A 85 20.51 -12.33 -9.83
N SER A 86 19.99 -13.31 -9.08
CA SER A 86 20.66 -14.58 -8.80
C SER A 86 20.71 -15.48 -10.03
N GLY A 87 21.49 -16.57 -9.93
CA GLY A 87 21.70 -17.49 -11.04
C GLY A 87 20.43 -18.15 -11.58
N SER A 88 19.42 -18.42 -10.74
CA SER A 88 18.17 -19.09 -11.13
C SER A 88 17.33 -18.25 -12.10
N MET A 89 17.53 -16.93 -12.10
CA MET A 89 16.87 -16.01 -13.03
C MET A 89 17.31 -16.20 -14.49
N ASN A 90 18.42 -16.91 -14.73
CA ASN A 90 18.86 -17.32 -16.07
C ASN A 90 18.09 -18.55 -16.61
N ASN A 91 17.28 -19.22 -15.79
CA ASN A 91 16.45 -20.31 -16.27
C ASN A 91 15.23 -19.80 -17.03
N ASP A 92 14.65 -20.64 -17.89
CA ASP A 92 13.31 -20.40 -18.43
C ASP A 92 12.24 -20.53 -17.32
N PRO A 93 11.00 -20.09 -17.56
CA PRO A 93 9.91 -20.26 -16.61
C PRO A 93 9.55 -21.71 -16.30
N SER A 94 10.10 -22.73 -16.96
CA SER A 94 9.94 -24.14 -16.56
C SER A 94 11.09 -24.64 -15.68
N GLY A 95 12.07 -23.79 -15.36
CA GLY A 95 13.27 -24.13 -14.59
C GLY A 95 14.38 -24.78 -15.43
N GLY A 96 14.28 -24.74 -16.76
CA GLY A 96 15.29 -25.26 -17.69
C GLY A 96 16.23 -24.17 -18.23
N ASP A 97 17.03 -24.51 -19.22
CA ASP A 97 17.99 -23.59 -19.89
C ASP A 97 17.39 -22.98 -21.18
N GLY A 98 16.06 -22.94 -21.31
CA GLY A 98 15.35 -22.39 -22.45
C GLY A 98 15.37 -20.86 -22.52
N THR A 99 14.74 -20.33 -23.58
CA THR A 99 14.56 -18.89 -23.77
C THR A 99 13.11 -18.58 -24.18
N PRO A 100 12.58 -17.39 -23.84
CA PRO A 100 13.20 -16.36 -23.01
C PRO A 100 13.38 -16.81 -21.55
N THR A 101 14.42 -16.28 -20.88
CA THR A 101 14.68 -16.54 -19.46
C THR A 101 13.65 -15.84 -18.57
N LYS A 102 13.56 -16.21 -17.29
CA LYS A 102 12.77 -15.48 -16.29
C LYS A 102 13.20 -14.02 -16.22
N TRP A 103 14.51 -13.75 -16.25
CA TRP A 103 15.06 -12.41 -16.32
C TRP A 103 14.60 -11.63 -17.55
N ASP A 104 14.66 -12.22 -18.75
CA ASP A 104 14.22 -11.56 -19.99
C ASP A 104 12.73 -11.18 -19.92
N LEU A 105 11.91 -12.09 -19.41
CA LEU A 105 10.47 -11.87 -19.29
C LEU A 105 10.15 -10.82 -18.22
N ALA A 106 10.81 -10.90 -17.07
CA ALA A 106 10.58 -10.01 -15.93
C ALA A 106 11.07 -8.59 -16.22
N THR A 107 12.29 -8.41 -16.73
CA THR A 107 12.79 -7.08 -17.13
C THR A 107 11.96 -6.46 -18.23
N GLY A 108 11.50 -7.26 -19.19
CA GLY A 108 10.61 -6.78 -20.22
C GLY A 108 9.25 -6.34 -19.65
N ALA A 109 8.68 -7.03 -18.67
CA ALA A 109 7.44 -6.61 -18.00
C ALA A 109 7.64 -5.34 -17.18
N ILE A 110 8.74 -5.24 -16.43
CA ILE A 110 9.09 -4.04 -15.67
C ILE A 110 9.17 -2.83 -16.60
N ASN A 111 9.85 -2.95 -17.75
CA ASN A 111 9.97 -1.83 -18.70
C ASN A 111 8.61 -1.42 -19.32
N ASP A 112 7.69 -2.36 -19.53
CA ASP A 112 6.34 -2.07 -20.01
C ASP A 112 5.54 -1.30 -18.94
N VAL A 113 5.54 -1.77 -17.68
CA VAL A 113 4.88 -1.08 -16.56
C VAL A 113 5.48 0.30 -16.32
N LEU A 114 6.81 0.43 -16.34
CA LEU A 114 7.47 1.72 -16.21
C LEU A 114 7.03 2.71 -17.29
N SER A 115 6.64 2.23 -18.47
CA SER A 115 6.17 3.06 -19.58
C SER A 115 4.69 3.45 -19.46
N SER A 116 3.89 2.72 -18.68
CA SER A 116 2.47 3.00 -18.44
C SER A 116 2.23 3.84 -17.19
N VAL A 117 3.11 3.75 -16.19
CA VAL A 117 3.02 4.47 -14.91
C VAL A 117 3.41 5.96 -15.07
N PRO A 118 2.67 6.90 -14.46
CA PRO A 118 2.98 8.34 -14.48
C PRO A 118 4.37 8.68 -13.95
N ASP A 119 4.96 9.75 -14.49
CA ASP A 119 6.29 10.24 -14.16
C ASP A 119 6.47 10.70 -12.70
N ASP A 120 5.36 10.91 -12.00
CA ASP A 120 5.33 11.45 -10.63
C ASP A 120 5.52 10.35 -9.56
N LEU A 121 5.32 9.06 -9.89
CA LEU A 121 5.63 7.98 -8.96
C LEU A 121 7.12 8.00 -8.60
N ASN A 122 7.44 7.93 -7.31
CA ASN A 122 8.83 7.81 -6.87
C ASN A 122 9.23 6.33 -6.88
N MET A 123 10.15 5.94 -7.76
CA MET A 123 10.62 4.56 -7.87
C MET A 123 12.15 4.48 -7.92
N GLY A 124 12.71 3.50 -7.22
CA GLY A 124 14.12 3.10 -7.30
C GLY A 124 14.29 1.62 -7.62
N LEU A 125 15.55 1.19 -7.79
CA LEU A 125 15.91 -0.20 -8.05
C LEU A 125 17.07 -0.64 -7.15
N MET A 126 16.87 -1.76 -6.48
CA MET A 126 17.89 -2.52 -5.75
C MET A 126 17.98 -3.93 -6.36
N LEU A 127 19.10 -4.25 -7.02
CA LEU A 127 19.39 -5.61 -7.47
C LEU A 127 20.07 -6.40 -6.35
N PHE A 128 19.66 -7.66 -6.16
CA PHE A 128 20.29 -8.59 -5.23
C PHE A 128 20.48 -9.98 -5.87
N PRO A 129 21.58 -10.70 -5.63
CA PRO A 129 22.78 -10.26 -4.91
C PRO A 129 23.45 -9.08 -5.63
N ASP A 130 24.40 -8.41 -4.97
CA ASP A 130 25.11 -7.27 -5.57
C ASP A 130 25.84 -7.70 -6.84
N PRO A 131 25.46 -7.17 -8.03
CA PRO A 131 26.06 -7.58 -9.31
C PRO A 131 27.56 -7.22 -9.41
N SER A 132 28.06 -6.38 -8.50
CA SER A 132 29.46 -5.96 -8.44
C SER A 132 30.28 -6.65 -7.36
N ALA A 133 29.64 -7.43 -6.49
CA ALA A 133 30.33 -8.13 -5.41
C ALA A 133 31.01 -9.42 -5.90
N SER A 134 31.98 -9.87 -5.12
CA SER A 134 32.66 -11.15 -5.33
C SER A 134 32.09 -12.30 -4.51
N ASP A 135 31.30 -11.98 -3.47
CA ASP A 135 30.57 -12.97 -2.67
C ASP A 135 29.14 -13.09 -3.21
N ASP A 136 28.68 -14.33 -3.39
CA ASP A 136 27.38 -14.64 -3.98
C ASP A 136 26.19 -14.25 -3.08
N CYS A 137 26.44 -13.92 -1.81
CA CYS A 137 25.45 -13.50 -0.81
C CYS A 137 25.56 -12.02 -0.41
N ASP A 138 26.49 -11.27 -1.00
CA ASP A 138 26.64 -9.84 -0.72
C ASP A 138 25.44 -9.04 -1.25
N VAL A 139 25.05 -8.03 -0.48
CA VAL A 139 23.92 -7.14 -0.80
C VAL A 139 24.40 -5.70 -0.67
N VAL A 140 24.02 -4.85 -1.63
CA VAL A 140 24.32 -3.42 -1.57
C VAL A 140 23.63 -2.74 -0.39
N ALA A 141 24.32 -1.82 0.29
CA ALA A 141 23.73 -1.01 1.37
C ALA A 141 22.83 0.13 0.85
N MET A 142 23.02 0.54 -0.41
CA MET A 142 22.26 1.59 -1.07
C MET A 142 21.80 1.08 -2.44
N PRO A 143 20.59 1.44 -2.89
CA PRO A 143 20.07 0.97 -4.17
C PRO A 143 20.91 1.50 -5.33
N GLN A 144 21.06 0.69 -6.39
CA GLN A 144 21.82 1.05 -7.59
C GLN A 144 21.13 2.15 -8.41
N VAL A 145 19.82 2.34 -8.22
CA VAL A 145 19.07 3.52 -8.62
C VAL A 145 18.32 4.03 -7.40
N ALA A 146 18.64 5.26 -6.98
CA ALA A 146 17.99 5.88 -5.83
C ALA A 146 16.48 6.04 -6.08
N VAL A 147 15.69 5.98 -5.02
CA VAL A 147 14.25 6.26 -5.10
C VAL A 147 14.04 7.74 -5.41
N GLY A 148 13.32 8.02 -6.48
CA GLY A 148 12.97 9.37 -6.92
C GLY A 148 11.99 9.33 -8.09
N PRO A 149 11.56 10.49 -8.61
CA PRO A 149 10.51 10.56 -9.62
C PRO A 149 10.87 9.75 -10.88
N LEU A 150 9.92 9.02 -11.43
CA LEU A 150 10.14 8.23 -12.66
C LEU A 150 10.59 9.08 -13.84
N SER A 151 10.23 10.36 -13.89
CA SER A 151 10.79 11.32 -14.88
C SER A 151 12.33 11.34 -14.91
N THR A 152 12.99 11.02 -13.79
CA THR A 152 14.46 10.95 -13.70
C THR A 152 14.97 9.51 -13.64
N THR A 153 14.35 8.64 -12.85
CA THR A 153 14.88 7.30 -12.54
C THR A 153 14.59 6.27 -13.62
N ARG A 154 13.53 6.42 -14.43
CA ARG A 154 13.08 5.41 -15.41
C ARG A 154 14.20 4.95 -16.35
N SER A 155 14.97 5.90 -16.89
CA SER A 155 16.06 5.57 -17.83
C SER A 155 17.23 4.86 -17.14
N GLU A 156 17.50 5.17 -15.87
CA GLU A 156 18.54 4.53 -15.07
C GLU A 156 18.14 3.10 -14.72
N ILE A 157 16.88 2.88 -14.33
CA ILE A 157 16.32 1.56 -14.08
C ILE A 157 16.43 0.70 -15.34
N ALA A 158 15.92 1.18 -16.48
CA ALA A 158 16.00 0.47 -17.75
C ALA A 158 17.45 0.13 -18.15
N SER A 159 18.39 1.05 -17.90
CA SER A 159 19.81 0.79 -18.16
C SER A 159 20.38 -0.31 -17.26
N ARG A 160 20.01 -0.37 -15.98
CA ARG A 160 20.46 -1.43 -15.05
C ARG A 160 19.87 -2.78 -15.43
N LEU A 161 18.61 -2.82 -15.86
CA LEU A 161 17.93 -4.06 -16.27
C LEU A 161 18.42 -4.63 -17.61
N SER A 162 19.25 -3.89 -18.36
CA SER A 162 19.84 -4.36 -19.62
C SER A 162 21.01 -5.35 -19.44
N SER A 163 21.51 -5.54 -18.21
CA SER A 163 22.50 -6.57 -17.90
C SER A 163 21.86 -7.94 -17.71
N THR A 164 22.66 -9.00 -17.75
CA THR A 164 22.21 -10.38 -17.48
C THR A 164 22.70 -10.84 -16.10
N PRO A 165 21.89 -11.58 -15.33
CA PRO A 165 22.30 -12.21 -14.08
C PRO A 165 23.62 -12.97 -14.23
N ASN A 166 24.62 -12.64 -13.41
CA ASN A 166 25.99 -13.16 -13.54
C ASN A 166 26.25 -14.42 -12.71
N GLY A 167 25.20 -15.05 -12.18
CA GLY A 167 25.29 -16.12 -11.18
C GLY A 167 25.13 -15.56 -9.76
N GLY A 168 25.21 -16.44 -8.78
CA GLY A 168 25.08 -16.07 -7.36
C GLY A 168 23.87 -16.70 -6.67
N SER A 169 23.85 -16.54 -5.36
CA SER A 169 22.83 -17.01 -4.42
C SER A 169 21.68 -16.00 -4.32
N THR A 170 20.64 -16.33 -3.56
CA THR A 170 19.40 -15.54 -3.45
C THR A 170 19.24 -14.99 -2.02
N PRO A 171 19.94 -13.89 -1.63
CA PRO A 171 19.91 -13.30 -0.29
C PRO A 171 18.68 -12.39 -0.04
N ILE A 172 17.47 -12.93 -0.16
CA ILE A 172 16.19 -12.20 0.04
C ILE A 172 16.13 -11.50 1.40
N ILE A 173 16.56 -12.15 2.47
CA ILE A 173 16.50 -11.63 3.85
C ILE A 173 17.36 -10.38 3.99
N ASN A 174 18.62 -10.47 3.57
CA ASN A 174 19.57 -9.36 3.65
C ASN A 174 19.23 -8.24 2.67
N ALA A 175 18.72 -8.58 1.47
CA ALA A 175 18.18 -7.61 0.51
C ALA A 175 17.01 -6.82 1.07
N SER A 176 16.04 -7.50 1.70
CA SER A 176 14.86 -6.87 2.30
C SER A 176 15.26 -5.90 3.42
N ARG A 177 16.20 -6.30 4.29
CA ARG A 177 16.75 -5.45 5.35
C ARG A 177 17.43 -4.20 4.80
N SER A 178 18.28 -4.35 3.80
CA SER A 178 18.95 -3.21 3.17
C SER A 178 17.95 -2.24 2.54
N ALA A 179 16.95 -2.79 1.83
CA ALA A 179 15.88 -2.01 1.23
C ALA A 179 15.06 -1.23 2.27
N TRP A 180 14.64 -1.87 3.37
CA TRP A 180 13.93 -1.17 4.45
C TRP A 180 14.79 -0.09 5.09
N ASN A 181 16.05 -0.36 5.40
CA ASN A 181 16.95 0.65 5.95
C ASN A 181 17.05 1.87 5.04
N HIS A 182 17.12 1.66 3.72
CA HIS A 182 17.08 2.74 2.75
C HIS A 182 15.73 3.50 2.81
N MET A 183 14.60 2.80 2.74
CA MET A 183 13.27 3.43 2.76
C MET A 183 12.97 4.20 4.06
N LEU A 184 13.48 3.73 5.20
CA LEU A 184 13.39 4.41 6.48
C LEU A 184 14.24 5.68 6.52
N SER A 185 15.37 5.70 5.80
CA SER A 185 16.22 6.90 5.67
C SER A 185 15.66 7.97 4.73
N LEU A 186 14.70 7.61 3.86
CA LEU A 186 14.07 8.56 2.94
C LEU A 186 13.12 9.49 3.68
N SER A 187 13.41 10.78 3.54
CA SER A 187 12.45 11.86 3.79
C SER A 187 11.67 12.10 2.50
N ALA A 188 10.67 11.25 2.26
CA ALA A 188 9.75 11.38 1.15
C ALA A 188 8.32 11.32 1.72
N PRO A 189 7.44 12.26 1.31
CA PRO A 189 6.03 12.18 1.69
C PRO A 189 5.35 11.03 0.92
N GLY A 190 4.12 10.68 1.31
CA GLY A 190 3.36 9.59 0.67
C GLY A 190 3.63 8.20 1.25
N GLN A 191 2.92 7.20 0.73
CA GLN A 191 3.10 5.80 1.11
C GLN A 191 4.50 5.31 0.73
N LYS A 192 5.21 4.68 1.68
CA LYS A 192 6.52 4.06 1.41
C LYS A 192 6.39 2.54 1.35
N GLY A 193 7.16 1.90 0.48
CA GLY A 193 7.25 0.45 0.50
C GLY A 193 8.33 -0.14 -0.39
N ILE A 194 8.49 -1.45 -0.30
CA ILE A 194 9.39 -2.23 -1.15
C ILE A 194 8.60 -3.29 -1.91
N ILE A 195 9.07 -3.66 -3.10
CA ILE A 195 8.56 -4.81 -3.86
C ILE A 195 9.70 -5.82 -3.96
N VAL A 196 9.60 -6.92 -3.22
CA VAL A 196 10.56 -8.03 -3.30
C VAL A 196 10.13 -8.97 -4.41
N VAL A 197 10.95 -9.11 -5.44
CA VAL A 197 10.68 -9.97 -6.59
C VAL A 197 11.76 -11.03 -6.69
N SER A 198 11.40 -12.30 -6.60
CA SER A 198 12.33 -13.44 -6.69
C SER A 198 11.66 -14.67 -7.30
N ASP A 199 12.44 -15.53 -7.94
CA ASP A 199 11.97 -16.82 -8.50
C ASP A 199 12.18 -18.02 -7.57
N GLY A 200 12.78 -17.80 -6.39
CA GLY A 200 13.27 -18.85 -5.51
C GLY A 200 13.08 -18.56 -4.03
N GLY A 201 13.64 -19.46 -3.22
CA GLY A 201 13.74 -19.30 -1.77
C GLY A 201 15.08 -18.68 -1.37
N GLU A 202 15.17 -18.28 -0.11
CA GLU A 202 16.42 -17.81 0.49
C GLU A 202 17.51 -18.90 0.47
N THR A 203 18.71 -18.56 0.04
CA THR A 203 19.84 -19.52 -0.02
C THR A 203 21.09 -19.09 0.75
N CYS A 204 21.09 -17.89 1.34
CA CYS A 204 22.21 -17.35 2.11
C CYS A 204 21.95 -17.42 3.63
N GLU A 205 20.70 -17.26 4.05
CA GLU A 205 20.26 -17.34 5.45
C GLU A 205 19.26 -18.50 5.61
N SER A 206 19.76 -19.70 5.91
CA SER A 206 18.95 -20.92 5.83
C SER A 206 18.23 -21.32 7.12
N GLU A 207 18.37 -20.57 8.21
CA GLU A 207 17.75 -20.94 9.48
C GLU A 207 16.31 -20.41 9.57
N LEU A 208 15.39 -21.23 10.08
CA LEU A 208 14.00 -20.81 10.33
C LEU A 208 13.92 -19.59 11.27
N SER A 209 14.90 -19.41 12.16
CA SER A 209 14.98 -18.23 13.02
C SER A 209 15.18 -16.93 12.22
N ASP A 210 15.87 -16.99 11.09
CA ASP A 210 16.13 -15.82 10.25
C ASP A 210 14.87 -15.44 9.47
N GLU A 211 14.14 -16.42 8.95
CA GLU A 211 12.81 -16.21 8.34
C GLU A 211 11.83 -15.59 9.35
N MET A 212 11.76 -16.13 10.57
CA MET A 212 10.90 -15.57 11.61
C MET A 212 11.32 -14.14 12.00
N ALA A 213 12.63 -13.87 12.04
CA ALA A 213 13.15 -12.54 12.37
C ALA A 213 12.78 -11.53 11.27
N VAL A 214 13.00 -11.86 9.99
CA VAL A 214 12.69 -10.96 8.88
C VAL A 214 11.19 -10.69 8.75
N HIS A 215 10.35 -11.68 9.05
CA HIS A 215 8.89 -11.51 9.14
C HIS A 215 8.48 -10.57 10.28
N SER A 216 9.11 -10.67 11.44
CA SER A 216 8.90 -9.74 12.56
C SER A 216 9.34 -8.32 12.19
N GLU A 217 10.46 -8.17 11.48
CA GLU A 217 10.95 -6.88 10.99
C GLU A 217 9.98 -6.27 9.96
N ALA A 218 9.48 -7.07 9.01
CA ALA A 218 8.46 -6.63 8.04
C ALA A 218 7.21 -6.08 8.74
N ARG A 219 6.73 -6.77 9.78
CA ARG A 219 5.61 -6.31 10.63
C ARG A 219 5.93 -4.97 11.30
N THR A 220 7.11 -4.85 11.91
CA THR A 220 7.51 -3.60 12.58
C THR A 220 7.60 -2.45 11.57
N ASN A 221 8.20 -2.69 10.40
CA ASN A 221 8.32 -1.67 9.36
C ASN A 221 6.97 -1.19 8.85
N ASN A 222 6.02 -2.09 8.67
CA ASN A 222 4.65 -1.74 8.31
C ASN A 222 3.94 -0.98 9.44
N LEU A 223 3.81 -1.58 10.63
CA LEU A 223 2.95 -1.06 11.69
C LEU A 223 3.53 0.16 12.42
N ALA A 224 4.84 0.24 12.56
CA ALA A 224 5.50 1.32 13.30
C ALA A 224 6.02 2.44 12.40
N TYR A 225 6.37 2.13 11.15
CA TYR A 225 7.04 3.09 10.25
C TYR A 225 6.29 3.33 8.94
N GLY A 226 5.14 2.68 8.73
CA GLY A 226 4.32 2.85 7.52
C GLY A 226 5.02 2.39 6.23
N VAL A 227 6.02 1.50 6.32
CA VAL A 227 6.72 0.94 5.16
C VAL A 227 6.13 -0.43 4.84
N THR A 228 5.34 -0.49 3.77
CA THR A 228 4.72 -1.74 3.31
C THR A 228 5.70 -2.61 2.53
N THR A 229 5.50 -3.92 2.56
CA THR A 229 6.33 -4.87 1.81
C THR A 229 5.45 -5.70 0.92
N TYR A 230 5.57 -5.55 -0.39
CA TYR A 230 5.00 -6.42 -1.41
C TYR A 230 5.98 -7.51 -1.76
N ALA A 231 5.47 -8.70 -2.07
CA ALA A 231 6.29 -9.80 -2.57
C ALA A 231 5.68 -10.39 -3.85
N VAL A 232 6.54 -10.73 -4.81
CA VAL A 232 6.16 -11.33 -6.08
C VAL A 232 7.07 -12.53 -6.38
N GLY A 233 6.47 -13.70 -6.44
CA GLY A 233 7.12 -14.96 -6.79
C GLY A 233 7.11 -15.20 -8.30
N LEU A 234 8.28 -15.36 -8.90
CA LEU A 234 8.44 -15.66 -10.32
C LEU A 234 8.50 -17.17 -10.53
N ASN A 235 7.35 -17.78 -10.79
CA ASN A 235 7.19 -19.22 -11.01
C ASN A 235 7.47 -20.10 -9.78
N ALA A 236 7.51 -19.51 -8.60
CA ALA A 236 7.55 -20.24 -7.34
C ALA A 236 6.65 -19.57 -6.31
N SER A 237 5.94 -20.41 -5.56
CA SER A 237 5.25 -20.00 -4.34
C SER A 237 6.03 -20.51 -3.14
N ASN A 238 6.45 -19.60 -2.27
CA ASN A 238 7.13 -19.95 -1.02
C ASN A 238 6.62 -19.12 0.17
N SER A 239 6.81 -19.67 1.36
CA SER A 239 6.34 -19.16 2.64
C SER A 239 7.15 -17.94 3.11
N LEU A 240 8.42 -17.82 2.72
CA LEU A 240 9.20 -16.63 2.99
C LEU A 240 8.59 -15.39 2.33
N LEU A 241 8.35 -15.42 1.01
CA LEU A 241 7.71 -14.33 0.27
C LEU A 241 6.27 -14.11 0.73
N SER A 242 5.54 -15.19 1.00
CA SER A 242 4.17 -15.11 1.53
C SER A 242 4.12 -14.40 2.90
N GLY A 243 5.04 -14.73 3.80
CA GLY A 243 5.18 -14.08 5.09
C GLY A 243 5.62 -12.61 4.97
N LEU A 244 6.55 -12.29 4.06
CA LEU A 244 6.93 -10.90 3.78
C LEU A 244 5.73 -10.05 3.34
N ALA A 245 4.89 -10.56 2.42
CA ALA A 245 3.66 -9.87 2.02
C ALA A 245 2.65 -9.76 3.18
N PHE A 246 2.39 -10.85 3.89
CA PHE A 246 1.41 -10.88 4.97
C PHE A 246 1.78 -9.94 6.12
N TYR A 247 3.00 -10.08 6.66
CA TYR A 247 3.47 -9.26 7.77
C TYR A 247 3.81 -7.83 7.34
N GLY A 248 4.23 -7.65 6.07
CA GLY A 248 4.43 -6.37 5.43
C GLY A 248 3.15 -5.59 5.11
N GLY A 249 1.97 -6.12 5.45
CA GLY A 249 0.68 -5.43 5.30
C GLY A 249 0.10 -5.46 3.89
N THR A 250 0.57 -6.36 3.01
CA THR A 250 0.13 -6.45 1.62
C THR A 250 -0.33 -7.86 1.19
N PRO A 251 -1.08 -8.61 2.04
CA PRO A 251 -1.61 -9.89 1.59
C PRO A 251 -2.45 -9.71 0.33
N ARG A 252 -2.21 -10.53 -0.68
CA ARG A 252 -2.93 -10.50 -1.96
C ARG A 252 -4.44 -10.69 -1.79
N THR A 253 -4.84 -11.51 -0.80
CA THR A 253 -6.23 -11.85 -0.51
C THR A 253 -6.42 -12.06 0.99
N ASP A 254 -7.62 -11.78 1.52
CA ASP A 254 -7.93 -11.97 2.95
C ASP A 254 -7.90 -13.44 3.42
N THR A 255 -7.94 -14.39 2.48
CA THR A 255 -7.92 -15.84 2.74
C THR A 255 -6.53 -16.46 2.66
N CYS A 256 -5.51 -15.70 2.28
CA CYS A 256 -4.17 -16.23 2.12
C CYS A 256 -3.55 -16.57 3.48
N ILE A 257 -2.49 -17.36 3.46
CA ILE A 257 -1.72 -17.73 4.65
C ILE A 257 -0.22 -17.46 4.46
N PRO A 258 0.48 -16.97 5.48
CA PRO A 258 1.92 -16.72 5.39
C PRO A 258 2.73 -18.02 5.24
N ASP A 259 2.29 -19.11 5.86
CA ASP A 259 2.88 -20.44 5.70
C ASP A 259 2.08 -21.26 4.67
N CYS A 260 2.33 -21.02 3.39
CA CYS A 260 1.50 -21.52 2.30
C CYS A 260 2.07 -22.73 1.58
N SER A 261 3.39 -22.97 1.60
CA SER A 261 4.00 -24.12 0.94
C SER A 261 4.37 -25.16 1.98
N ALA A 262 3.99 -26.42 1.73
CA ALA A 262 4.27 -27.51 2.66
C ALA A 262 5.72 -28.04 2.54
N ASN A 263 6.43 -27.68 1.47
CA ASN A 263 7.65 -28.35 1.03
C ASN A 263 8.86 -27.41 0.84
N ASP A 264 8.78 -26.18 1.34
CA ASP A 264 9.83 -25.16 1.19
C ASP A 264 10.76 -25.03 2.41
N ARG A 265 10.57 -25.88 3.44
CA ARG A 265 11.36 -25.85 4.67
C ARG A 265 12.33 -27.01 4.78
N ILE A 266 13.56 -26.71 5.22
CA ILE A 266 14.48 -27.69 5.80
C ILE A 266 13.96 -28.08 7.18
N CYS A 267 14.11 -29.34 7.56
CA CYS A 267 13.57 -29.88 8.80
C CYS A 267 14.59 -30.78 9.51
N THR A 268 14.41 -30.93 10.81
CA THR A 268 15.11 -31.95 11.61
C THR A 268 14.15 -33.06 12.05
N THR A 269 12.89 -32.70 12.29
CA THR A 269 11.81 -33.60 12.72
C THR A 269 10.50 -33.27 12.02
N ASP A 270 9.52 -34.18 12.04
CA ASP A 270 8.17 -33.93 11.51
C ASP A 270 7.46 -32.73 12.16
N ALA A 271 7.88 -32.32 13.36
CA ALA A 271 7.32 -31.16 14.05
C ALA A 271 7.72 -29.82 13.40
N ASP A 272 8.80 -29.81 12.61
CA ASP A 272 9.25 -28.63 11.86
C ASP A 272 8.41 -28.44 10.58
N CYS A 273 7.68 -29.47 10.17
CA CYS A 273 6.83 -29.47 8.99
C CYS A 273 5.39 -29.13 9.33
N THR A 274 4.75 -28.40 8.42
CA THR A 274 3.36 -27.99 8.56
C THR A 274 2.50 -28.67 7.50
N ARG A 275 1.18 -28.48 7.60
CA ARG A 275 0.22 -28.87 6.54
C ARG A 275 0.26 -30.35 6.14
N GLY A 276 0.62 -31.22 7.09
CA GLY A 276 0.68 -32.66 6.90
C GLY A 276 1.90 -33.15 6.12
N ALA A 277 2.89 -32.28 5.88
CA ALA A 277 4.19 -32.71 5.40
C ALA A 277 4.95 -33.47 6.50
N THR A 278 5.90 -34.29 6.07
CA THR A 278 6.78 -35.09 6.95
C THR A 278 8.21 -34.78 6.62
N CYS A 279 9.09 -34.86 7.61
CA CYS A 279 10.50 -34.56 7.45
C CYS A 279 11.22 -35.74 6.82
N GLN A 280 11.58 -35.61 5.54
CA GLN A 280 12.18 -36.69 4.76
C GLN A 280 13.60 -36.31 4.31
N SER A 281 14.49 -37.30 4.26
CA SER A 281 15.83 -37.10 3.72
C SER A 281 15.75 -36.81 2.22
N LEU A 282 16.42 -35.75 1.78
CA LEU A 282 16.51 -35.39 0.36
C LEU A 282 17.24 -36.46 -0.46
N PHE A 283 18.08 -37.26 0.21
CA PHE A 283 18.80 -38.36 -0.40
C PHE A 283 18.19 -39.69 0.07
N PRO A 284 17.60 -40.50 -0.84
CA PRO A 284 17.00 -41.79 -0.47
C PRO A 284 18.04 -42.82 0.01
N PHE A 285 19.34 -42.54 -0.12
CA PHE A 285 20.43 -43.39 0.32
C PHE A 285 21.52 -42.57 1.03
N PRO A 286 22.15 -43.11 2.10
CA PRO A 286 23.26 -42.44 2.77
C PRO A 286 24.43 -42.25 1.78
N VAL A 287 24.77 -41.00 1.49
CA VAL A 287 25.96 -40.67 0.70
C VAL A 287 27.13 -40.53 1.66
N PRO A 288 28.17 -41.40 1.59
CA PRO A 288 29.29 -41.33 2.52
C PRO A 288 29.98 -39.96 2.46
N GLY A 289 30.02 -39.26 3.60
CA GLY A 289 30.63 -37.94 3.73
C GLY A 289 29.71 -36.75 3.47
N ALA A 290 28.44 -36.97 3.10
CA ALA A 290 27.44 -35.90 3.01
C ALA A 290 26.62 -35.80 4.31
N PRO A 291 26.25 -34.59 4.77
CA PRO A 291 25.29 -34.43 5.86
C PRO A 291 23.91 -34.98 5.45
N ASP A 292 23.15 -35.51 6.42
CA ASP A 292 21.74 -35.89 6.21
C ASP A 292 20.89 -34.62 6.15
N ILE A 293 20.74 -34.08 4.95
CA ILE A 293 19.88 -32.92 4.69
C ILE A 293 18.45 -33.42 4.52
N ARG A 294 17.53 -32.91 5.34
CA ARG A 294 16.12 -33.27 5.30
C ARG A 294 15.27 -32.05 5.00
N ALA A 295 14.20 -32.27 4.25
CA ALA A 295 13.22 -31.24 3.94
C ALA A 295 11.81 -31.78 4.17
N CYS A 296 10.88 -30.87 4.40
CA CYS A 296 9.48 -31.21 4.46
C CYS A 296 9.02 -31.72 3.09
N GLN A 297 8.43 -32.92 3.09
CA GLN A 297 7.90 -33.56 1.90
C GLN A 297 6.47 -34.07 2.15
N GLY A 298 5.60 -33.83 1.17
CA GLY A 298 4.20 -34.20 1.19
C GLY A 298 3.30 -33.01 1.53
N GLY A 299 2.24 -33.26 2.29
CA GLY A 299 1.29 -32.23 2.69
C GLY A 299 0.46 -31.66 1.53
N THR A 300 -0.19 -30.54 1.80
CA THR A 300 -1.00 -29.80 0.82
C THR A 300 -0.62 -28.34 0.86
N ASP A 301 -0.41 -27.70 -0.29
CA ASP A 301 -0.16 -26.26 -0.34
C ASP A 301 -1.44 -25.47 -0.07
N GLY A 302 -1.29 -24.22 0.35
CA GLY A 302 -2.37 -23.26 0.59
C GLY A 302 -2.26 -22.06 -0.35
N GLU A 303 -3.20 -21.14 -0.23
CA GLU A 303 -3.12 -19.87 -0.97
C GLU A 303 -2.07 -18.96 -0.34
N CYS A 304 -1.03 -18.63 -1.11
CA CYS A 304 0.01 -17.71 -0.66
C CYS A 304 -0.43 -16.25 -0.71
N CYS A 305 0.14 -15.45 0.19
CA CYS A 305 -0.14 -14.03 0.33
C CYS A 305 0.63 -13.13 -0.64
N HIS A 306 1.66 -13.65 -1.31
CA HIS A 306 2.40 -12.92 -2.33
C HIS A 306 1.73 -13.09 -3.71
N TYR A 307 2.05 -12.20 -4.65
CA TYR A 307 1.65 -12.36 -6.06
C TYR A 307 2.48 -13.46 -6.71
N THR A 308 1.91 -14.24 -7.61
CA THR A 308 2.66 -15.30 -8.30
C THR A 308 2.50 -15.15 -9.81
N ALA A 309 3.63 -15.15 -10.52
CA ALA A 309 3.69 -15.25 -11.97
C ALA A 309 4.00 -16.70 -12.36
N SER A 310 3.01 -17.45 -12.80
CA SER A 310 3.12 -18.85 -13.20
C SER A 310 3.92 -19.03 -14.50
N SER A 311 4.48 -20.21 -14.71
CA SER A 311 5.16 -20.55 -15.98
C SER A 311 4.30 -20.33 -17.23
N GLY A 312 2.99 -20.56 -17.14
CA GLY A 312 2.06 -20.44 -18.28
C GLY A 312 1.65 -19.00 -18.61
N GLY A 313 1.60 -18.12 -17.60
CA GLY A 313 1.18 -16.72 -17.73
C GLY A 313 2.28 -15.69 -17.43
N PHE A 314 3.52 -16.13 -17.24
CA PHE A 314 4.60 -15.42 -16.55
C PHE A 314 4.63 -13.91 -16.77
N ARG A 315 4.82 -13.46 -18.02
CA ARG A 315 4.95 -12.02 -18.31
C ARG A 315 3.68 -11.26 -17.95
N ALA A 316 2.53 -11.74 -18.41
CA ALA A 316 1.25 -11.05 -18.25
C ALA A 316 0.83 -11.02 -16.77
N GLU A 317 1.06 -12.11 -16.03
CA GLU A 317 0.75 -12.18 -14.59
C GLU A 317 1.69 -11.29 -13.78
N PHE A 318 2.98 -11.23 -14.14
CA PHE A 318 3.94 -10.35 -13.48
C PHE A 318 3.66 -8.88 -13.77
N GLU A 319 3.35 -8.54 -15.03
CA GLU A 319 2.94 -7.19 -15.44
C GLU A 319 1.68 -6.76 -14.67
N ALA A 320 0.65 -7.60 -14.63
CA ALA A 320 -0.57 -7.31 -13.88
C ALA A 320 -0.31 -7.08 -12.37
N ALA A 321 0.57 -7.89 -11.77
CA ALA A 321 0.96 -7.71 -10.37
C ALA A 321 1.66 -6.36 -10.14
N LEU A 322 2.59 -5.99 -11.02
CA LEU A 322 3.31 -4.72 -10.91
C LEU A 322 2.40 -3.51 -11.17
N GLU A 323 1.48 -3.58 -12.13
CA GLU A 323 0.48 -2.53 -12.38
C GLU A 323 -0.45 -2.34 -11.18
N GLU A 324 -0.95 -3.43 -10.59
CA GLU A 324 -1.77 -3.36 -9.39
C GLU A 324 -1.02 -2.71 -8.23
N ILE A 325 0.23 -3.11 -8.00
CA ILE A 325 1.05 -2.54 -6.93
C ILE A 325 1.33 -1.06 -7.20
N ALA A 326 1.74 -0.69 -8.43
CA ALA A 326 2.00 0.69 -8.80
C ALA A 326 0.75 1.56 -8.59
N GLN A 327 -0.43 1.06 -8.97
CA GLN A 327 -1.69 1.75 -8.77
C GLN A 327 -1.96 2.00 -7.28
N ARG A 328 -1.66 1.04 -6.38
CA ARG A 328 -1.79 1.26 -4.92
C ARG A 328 -0.90 2.38 -4.38
N PHE A 329 0.23 2.67 -5.01
CA PHE A 329 1.11 3.80 -4.63
C PHE A 329 0.69 5.13 -5.27
N LEU A 330 -0.01 5.08 -6.41
CA LEU A 330 -0.61 6.26 -7.04
C LEU A 330 -1.90 6.66 -6.34
N ASP A 331 -2.73 5.68 -5.97
CA ASP A 331 -4.01 5.84 -5.32
C ASP A 331 -3.87 5.96 -3.79
N SER A 332 -2.90 6.77 -3.34
CA SER A 332 -2.75 7.04 -1.92
C SER A 332 -3.64 8.22 -1.51
N CYS A 333 -4.40 8.05 -0.42
CA CYS A 333 -5.10 9.15 0.24
C CYS A 333 -4.15 9.97 1.13
N VAL A 334 -2.88 10.05 0.75
CA VAL A 334 -1.86 10.82 1.47
C VAL A 334 -1.68 12.17 0.78
N PHE A 335 -1.75 13.22 1.57
CA PHE A 335 -1.69 14.59 1.12
C PHE A 335 -0.61 15.34 1.89
N ASP A 336 0.14 16.18 1.17
CA ASP A 336 1.14 17.04 1.79
C ASP A 336 0.47 18.07 2.70
N LEU A 337 1.10 18.32 3.84
CA LEU A 337 0.67 19.35 4.77
C LEU A 337 1.39 20.66 4.43
N PRO A 338 0.68 21.70 3.95
CA PRO A 338 1.30 22.94 3.48
C PRO A 338 1.72 23.82 4.68
N ARG A 339 2.86 23.51 5.29
CA ARG A 339 3.40 24.20 6.49
C ARG A 339 3.90 25.64 6.25
N GLY A 340 3.83 26.11 5.00
CA GLY A 340 4.38 27.41 4.61
C GLY A 340 5.91 27.48 4.75
N SER A 341 6.47 28.68 4.61
CA SER A 341 7.92 28.91 4.66
C SER A 341 8.48 29.10 6.08
N ASP A 342 7.63 29.15 7.11
CA ASP A 342 8.04 29.30 8.51
C ASP A 342 7.55 28.11 9.37
N PRO A 343 8.39 27.06 9.54
CA PRO A 343 8.04 25.87 10.29
C PRO A 343 7.71 26.12 11.76
N GLY A 344 8.17 27.25 12.34
CA GLY A 344 7.93 27.59 13.74
C GLY A 344 6.51 28.11 14.01
N SER A 345 5.75 28.38 12.95
CA SER A 345 4.35 28.84 13.03
C SER A 345 3.32 27.71 12.95
N PHE A 346 3.76 26.48 12.69
CA PHE A 346 2.91 25.31 12.55
C PHE A 346 2.59 24.67 13.91
N ASP A 347 1.30 24.39 14.17
CA ASP A 347 0.83 23.67 15.35
C ASP A 347 0.04 22.42 14.90
N ALA A 348 0.56 21.23 15.25
CA ALA A 348 -0.05 19.95 14.91
C ALA A 348 -1.40 19.70 15.60
N GLY A 349 -1.73 20.45 16.65
CA GLY A 349 -3.04 20.48 17.29
C GLY A 349 -4.04 21.44 16.65
N GLN A 350 -3.63 22.14 15.57
CA GLN A 350 -4.45 23.14 14.88
C GLN A 350 -4.58 22.87 13.38
N VAL A 351 -4.91 21.63 13.03
CA VAL A 351 -5.15 21.19 11.65
C VAL A 351 -6.57 20.66 11.52
N ASN A 352 -7.27 21.06 10.46
CA ASN A 352 -8.58 20.53 10.10
C ASN A 352 -8.61 20.20 8.61
N VAL A 353 -9.32 19.14 8.25
CA VAL A 353 -9.35 18.58 6.89
C VAL A 353 -10.79 18.57 6.38
N GLY A 354 -10.97 19.10 5.18
CA GLY A 354 -12.24 19.15 4.49
C GLY A 354 -12.14 18.47 3.14
N VAL A 355 -13.17 17.72 2.78
CA VAL A 355 -13.27 17.06 1.48
C VAL A 355 -14.54 17.56 0.78
N THR A 356 -14.40 17.98 -0.47
CA THR A 356 -15.51 18.43 -1.30
C THR A 356 -15.56 17.60 -2.58
N PHE A 357 -16.61 16.78 -2.74
CA PHE A 357 -16.85 16.04 -3.98
C PHE A 357 -17.60 16.93 -4.98
N SER A 358 -17.38 16.71 -6.28
CA SER A 358 -18.06 17.46 -7.34
C SER A 358 -19.59 17.37 -7.22
N GLY A 359 -20.22 18.50 -6.88
CA GLY A 359 -21.68 18.61 -6.72
C GLY A 359 -22.21 18.32 -5.32
N GLU A 360 -21.34 18.06 -4.33
CA GLU A 360 -21.70 17.84 -2.94
C GLU A 360 -21.25 19.01 -2.04
N GLU A 361 -21.83 19.11 -0.84
CA GLU A 361 -21.34 20.02 0.20
C GLU A 361 -20.05 19.48 0.84
N ARG A 362 -19.22 20.38 1.37
CA ARG A 362 -17.98 20.02 2.06
C ARG A 362 -18.27 19.13 3.27
N THR A 363 -17.55 18.03 3.36
CA THR A 363 -17.50 17.18 4.55
C THR A 363 -16.25 17.51 5.36
N VAL A 364 -16.42 17.84 6.65
CA VAL A 364 -15.29 18.06 7.58
C VAL A 364 -14.95 16.74 8.25
N LEU A 365 -13.69 16.32 8.17
CA LEU A 365 -13.19 15.09 8.76
C LEU A 365 -12.57 15.36 10.13
N GLY A 366 -12.99 14.57 11.12
CA GLY A 366 -12.33 14.53 12.42
C GLY A 366 -11.04 13.73 12.35
N ARG A 367 -10.08 14.05 13.22
CA ARG A 367 -8.86 13.25 13.38
C ARG A 367 -9.15 12.03 14.26
N SER A 368 -8.74 10.85 13.80
CA SER A 368 -8.85 9.60 14.56
C SER A 368 -7.65 8.69 14.34
N GLU A 369 -7.41 7.77 15.27
CA GLU A 369 -6.46 6.65 15.08
C GLU A 369 -7.13 5.41 14.49
N ASP A 370 -8.47 5.39 14.44
CA ASP A 370 -9.24 4.30 13.86
C ASP A 370 -9.34 4.44 12.32
N GLY A 371 -8.57 3.64 11.60
CA GLY A 371 -8.58 3.63 10.13
C GLY A 371 -9.89 3.13 9.50
N GLY A 372 -10.82 2.57 10.29
CA GLY A 372 -12.11 2.08 9.81
C GLY A 372 -13.20 3.15 9.69
N VAL A 373 -12.96 4.37 10.15
CA VAL A 373 -13.93 5.48 10.12
C VAL A 373 -13.47 6.61 9.20
N ASP A 374 -14.43 7.31 8.59
CA ASP A 374 -14.18 8.49 7.77
C ASP A 374 -13.50 9.58 8.62
N SER A 375 -12.18 9.66 8.49
CA SER A 375 -11.33 10.48 9.35
C SER A 375 -10.03 10.83 8.64
N TRP A 376 -9.15 11.53 9.34
CA TRP A 376 -7.77 11.71 8.91
C TRP A 376 -6.81 11.49 10.06
N ASN A 377 -5.54 11.22 9.75
CA ASN A 377 -4.47 11.23 10.75
C ASN A 377 -3.14 11.67 10.12
N TYR A 378 -2.14 11.93 10.96
CA TYR A 378 -0.78 12.11 10.47
C TYR A 378 -0.17 10.78 10.06
N THR A 379 0.63 10.79 9.00
CA THR A 379 1.38 9.62 8.53
C THR A 379 2.62 9.34 9.38
N SER A 380 3.14 10.35 10.08
CA SER A 380 4.33 10.24 10.92
C SER A 380 4.36 11.34 12.00
N ASP A 381 5.25 11.15 12.99
CA ASP A 381 5.54 12.15 14.03
C ASP A 381 6.24 13.41 13.49
N ALA A 382 6.66 13.42 12.22
CA ALA A 382 7.24 14.59 11.58
C ALA A 382 6.17 15.60 11.10
N TYR A 383 4.89 15.19 11.12
CA TYR A 383 3.74 16.03 10.73
C TYR A 383 3.93 16.72 9.38
N ASP A 384 4.48 16.01 8.40
CA ASP A 384 4.74 16.50 7.04
C ASP A 384 3.59 16.20 6.08
N SER A 385 2.80 15.16 6.36
CA SER A 385 1.67 14.72 5.55
C SER A 385 0.55 14.16 6.41
N ILE A 386 -0.65 14.14 5.83
CA ILE A 386 -1.84 13.52 6.40
C ILE A 386 -2.30 12.36 5.53
N VAL A 387 -2.98 11.39 6.13
CA VAL A 387 -3.72 10.34 5.43
C VAL A 387 -5.20 10.51 5.72
N ILE A 388 -6.03 10.50 4.67
CA ILE A 388 -7.48 10.38 4.80
C ILE A 388 -7.83 8.89 4.86
N GLN A 389 -8.61 8.50 5.87
CA GLN A 389 -8.91 7.13 6.23
C GLN A 389 -10.42 6.85 6.16
N GLY A 390 -10.79 5.56 6.15
CA GLY A 390 -12.18 5.12 6.04
C GLY A 390 -12.72 5.05 4.60
N PRO A 391 -14.00 4.67 4.44
CA PRO A 391 -14.68 4.58 3.14
C PRO A 391 -14.58 5.83 2.25
N ILE A 392 -14.43 7.02 2.84
CA ILE A 392 -14.24 8.27 2.09
C ILE A 392 -12.96 8.28 1.26
N CYS A 393 -11.91 7.57 1.67
CA CYS A 393 -10.69 7.42 0.88
C CYS A 393 -10.98 6.74 -0.47
N GLU A 394 -11.75 5.65 -0.48
CA GLU A 394 -12.13 4.97 -1.74
C GLU A 394 -12.95 5.89 -2.66
N ARG A 395 -13.80 6.73 -2.08
CA ARG A 395 -14.55 7.76 -2.83
C ARG A 395 -13.63 8.82 -3.42
N LEU A 396 -12.62 9.28 -2.66
CA LEU A 396 -11.62 10.24 -3.13
C LEU A 396 -10.84 9.72 -4.32
N LEU A 397 -10.50 8.42 -4.32
CA LEU A 397 -9.72 7.79 -5.38
C LEU A 397 -10.53 7.52 -6.65
N SER A 398 -11.85 7.40 -6.53
CA SER A 398 -12.75 7.07 -7.64
C SER A 398 -13.51 8.25 -8.24
N GLY A 399 -13.38 9.45 -7.67
CA GLY A 399 -14.18 10.62 -8.05
C GLY A 399 -13.40 11.93 -8.10
N ASP A 400 -13.99 12.93 -8.75
CA ASP A 400 -13.47 14.30 -8.75
C ASP A 400 -13.75 14.94 -7.39
N ALA A 401 -12.72 15.11 -6.58
CA ALA A 401 -12.79 15.70 -5.26
C ALA A 401 -11.64 16.68 -5.00
N THR A 402 -11.93 17.70 -4.20
CA THR A 402 -10.94 18.65 -3.69
C THR A 402 -10.73 18.41 -2.21
N VAL A 403 -9.47 18.26 -1.80
CA VAL A 403 -9.08 18.20 -0.39
C VAL A 403 -8.54 19.55 0.03
N GLU A 404 -9.09 20.09 1.10
CA GLU A 404 -8.74 21.38 1.67
C GLU A 404 -8.22 21.20 3.09
N ILE A 405 -7.05 21.78 3.37
CA ILE A 405 -6.45 21.79 4.70
C ILE A 405 -6.53 23.20 5.27
N VAL A 406 -7.01 23.31 6.51
CA VAL A 406 -7.03 24.54 7.29
C VAL A 406 -6.11 24.42 8.48
N LEU A 407 -5.23 25.40 8.62
CA LEU A 407 -4.29 25.54 9.73
C LEU A 407 -4.74 26.65 10.68
N GLY A 408 -4.42 26.55 11.97
CA GLY A 408 -4.64 27.60 12.98
C GLY A 408 -5.92 27.46 13.81
N CYS A 409 -6.83 26.55 13.44
CA CYS A 409 -8.03 26.25 14.21
C CYS A 409 -7.83 24.93 14.97
N PRO A 410 -8.24 24.80 16.26
CA PRO A 410 -8.13 23.56 17.01
C PRO A 410 -8.66 22.36 16.24
N THR A 411 -7.90 21.26 16.23
CA THR A 411 -8.27 20.03 15.53
C THR A 411 -9.54 19.43 16.10
N ILE A 412 -10.48 19.09 15.23
CA ILE A 412 -11.65 18.26 15.58
C ILE A 412 -11.19 16.82 15.75
N LEU A 413 -11.52 16.21 16.90
CA LEU A 413 -11.23 14.82 17.22
C LEU A 413 -12.53 14.02 17.21
N ILE A 414 -12.49 12.76 16.77
CA ILE A 414 -13.64 11.85 16.75
C ILE A 414 -13.32 10.45 17.28
#